data_AF-A0A7C7GDS1-F1
#
_entry.id   AF-A0A7C7GDS1-F1
#
_cell.length_a   1.000
_cell.length_b   1.000
_cell.length_c   1.000
_cell.angle_alpha   90.00
_cell.angle_beta   90.00
_cell.angle_gamma   90.00
#
_symmetry.space_group_name_H-M   'P 1'
#
loop_
_entity.id
_entity.type
_entity.pdbx_description
1 polymer ?
#
loop_
_entity_poly.entity_id
_entity_poly.type
_entity_poly.pdbx_seq_one_letter_code
_entity_poly.pdbx_strand_id
1 'polypeptide(L)'
;NQLLLLPMTILINLTNALSLQNIRIHVPSTFTVGVSTDPLIMNNAAERLLHLNKQQIEEMASEIIFGQLRLTVAGMTIEQINQDRDNFLERITLNVGHELHKLGLYLINVNITDITDDSEYIESIGKKAAATAVNAAKADVAIADRDGAIGSAEANRARDIQVAENEAEAEKGKKAAKADQRIFVQGQEALAIEGEAIAKANIAEYNAGLAEKEAEAMRRAEVARRTAEMEVQKAQYLLEQERLRADEIVREEIAKTQIEIAAEAEAERLRRIARGEADAILARYTAEAEGVQKVLEAKATGYKSLVAGAGGDPKAAATLLMVEKIESMVEAQVEAIKNLKIDSITVWDSGGDGDGSSTSNFISSLVKSLPPLHDVAANAGVELPEYLGTMSDKESSE
;
A
#
# COMPACT_ATOMS: atom_id res chain seq x y z
N ASN A 1 -70.98 24.06 -130.57
CA ASN A 1 -70.78 23.78 -129.13
C ASN A 1 -69.64 24.65 -128.63
N GLN A 2 -69.80 25.30 -127.47
CA GLN A 2 -68.65 25.87 -126.76
C GLN A 2 -68.00 24.75 -125.93
N LEU A 3 -66.69 24.55 -126.08
CA LEU A 3 -65.93 23.75 -125.12
C LEU A 3 -65.93 24.52 -123.80
N LEU A 4 -66.66 24.02 -122.80
CA LEU A 4 -66.66 24.60 -121.46
C LEU A 4 -65.30 24.33 -120.82
N LEU A 5 -64.51 25.38 -120.62
CA LEU A 5 -63.17 25.38 -120.00
C LEU A 5 -63.19 25.08 -118.49
N LEU A 6 -64.24 24.39 -118.01
CA LEU A 6 -64.41 24.03 -116.61
C LEU A 6 -63.64 22.74 -116.29
N PRO A 7 -62.96 22.65 -115.14
CA PRO A 7 -62.37 21.39 -114.68
C PRO A 7 -63.41 20.28 -114.58
N MET A 8 -62.98 19.05 -114.84
CA MET A 8 -63.75 17.82 -114.65
C MET A 8 -62.99 16.89 -113.71
N THR A 9 -63.69 16.35 -112.71
CA THR A 9 -63.14 15.41 -111.74
C THR A 9 -63.54 13.99 -112.13
N ILE A 10 -62.55 13.15 -112.39
CA ILE A 10 -62.69 11.76 -112.83
C ILE A 10 -62.33 10.86 -111.65
N LEU A 11 -63.27 10.01 -111.23
CA LEU A 11 -63.05 8.99 -110.20
C LEU A 11 -62.49 7.73 -110.86
N ILE A 12 -61.30 7.30 -110.42
CA ILE A 12 -60.58 6.17 -111.00
C ILE A 12 -60.18 5.23 -109.86
N ASN A 13 -61.03 4.23 -109.66
CA ASN A 13 -60.80 3.16 -108.69
C ASN A 13 -59.98 2.06 -109.36
N LEU A 14 -58.65 2.18 -109.31
CA LEU A 14 -57.76 1.14 -109.83
C LEU A 14 -57.77 -0.06 -108.88
N THR A 15 -58.58 -1.06 -109.21
CA THR A 15 -58.68 -2.32 -108.45
C THR A 15 -57.77 -3.41 -109.01
N ASN A 16 -57.31 -4.32 -108.13
CA ASN A 16 -56.51 -5.50 -108.49
C ASN A 16 -55.32 -5.14 -109.42
N ALA A 17 -54.59 -4.07 -109.06
CA ALA A 17 -53.34 -3.71 -109.72
C ALA A 17 -52.18 -4.47 -109.11
N LEU A 18 -51.27 -4.96 -109.95
CA LEU A 18 -50.10 -5.70 -109.52
C LEU A 18 -48.94 -4.72 -109.25
N SER A 19 -48.36 -4.76 -108.06
CA SER A 19 -47.12 -4.04 -107.74
C SER A 19 -45.88 -4.76 -108.27
N LEU A 20 -44.71 -4.12 -108.20
CA LEU A 20 -43.42 -4.72 -108.54
C LEU A 20 -43.11 -6.01 -107.74
N GLN A 21 -43.70 -6.15 -106.55
CA GLN A 21 -43.57 -7.32 -105.67
C GLN A 21 -44.57 -8.45 -105.99
N ASN A 22 -45.34 -8.34 -107.08
CA ASN A 22 -46.42 -9.26 -107.45
C ASN A 22 -47.55 -9.34 -106.39
N ILE A 23 -47.74 -8.27 -105.61
CA ILE A 23 -48.85 -8.16 -104.64
C ILE A 23 -49.96 -7.33 -105.29
N ARG A 24 -51.23 -7.66 -104.98
CA ARG A 24 -52.40 -6.97 -105.52
C ARG A 24 -52.84 -5.84 -104.59
N ILE A 25 -52.96 -4.65 -105.15
CA ILE A 25 -53.43 -3.45 -104.45
C ILE A 25 -54.63 -2.80 -105.14
N HIS A 26 -55.39 -2.05 -104.36
CA HIS A 26 -56.44 -1.15 -104.83
C HIS A 26 -56.04 0.28 -104.49
N VAL A 27 -56.08 1.17 -105.49
CA VAL A 27 -55.65 2.57 -105.38
C VAL A 27 -56.81 3.49 -105.79
N PRO A 28 -57.75 3.81 -104.88
CA PRO A 28 -58.87 4.70 -105.20
C PRO A 28 -58.35 6.12 -105.37
N SER A 29 -58.54 6.66 -106.57
CA SER A 29 -57.90 7.90 -107.00
C SER A 29 -58.92 8.86 -107.62
N THR A 30 -58.71 10.15 -107.40
CA THR A 30 -59.51 11.24 -107.97
C THR A 30 -58.61 12.19 -108.74
N PHE A 31 -58.88 12.35 -110.03
CA PHE A 31 -58.09 13.18 -110.93
C PHE A 31 -58.92 14.39 -111.35
N THR A 32 -58.40 15.59 -111.14
CA THR A 32 -59.02 16.81 -111.66
C THR A 32 -58.23 17.25 -112.89
N VAL A 33 -58.89 17.24 -114.04
CA VAL A 33 -58.30 17.59 -115.34
C VAL A 33 -59.09 18.72 -116.00
N GLY A 34 -58.46 19.46 -116.90
CA GLY A 34 -59.11 20.51 -117.69
C GLY A 34 -58.52 20.60 -119.09
N VAL A 35 -59.14 21.38 -119.97
CA VAL A 35 -58.51 21.74 -121.25
C VAL A 35 -57.37 22.73 -120.97
N SER A 36 -56.19 22.49 -121.54
CA SER A 36 -55.05 23.39 -121.32
C SER A 36 -55.23 24.74 -122.02
N THR A 37 -54.70 25.80 -121.40
CA THR A 37 -54.61 27.15 -121.99
C THR A 37 -53.26 27.43 -122.67
N ASP A 38 -52.29 26.50 -122.58
CA ASP A 38 -51.05 26.55 -123.36
C ASP A 38 -51.37 26.38 -124.85
N PRO A 39 -50.98 27.30 -125.76
CA PRO A 39 -51.26 27.20 -127.19
C PRO A 39 -50.84 25.88 -127.84
N LEU A 40 -49.74 25.24 -127.40
CA LEU A 40 -49.26 23.98 -127.96
C LEU A 40 -50.19 22.81 -127.60
N ILE A 41 -50.67 22.79 -126.36
CA ILE A 41 -51.54 21.74 -125.83
C ILE A 41 -53.00 22.00 -126.24
N MET A 42 -53.42 23.26 -126.30
CA MET A 42 -54.75 23.69 -126.74
C MET A 42 -55.01 23.36 -128.21
N ASN A 43 -53.99 23.38 -129.07
CA ASN A 43 -54.13 22.90 -130.46
C ASN A 43 -54.53 21.41 -130.52
N ASN A 44 -53.90 20.54 -129.70
CA ASN A 44 -54.30 19.14 -129.59
C ASN A 44 -55.76 19.00 -129.15
N ALA A 45 -56.22 19.84 -128.20
CA ALA A 45 -57.61 19.86 -127.75
C ALA A 45 -58.58 20.30 -128.87
N ALA A 46 -58.21 21.33 -129.63
CA ALA A 46 -59.01 21.85 -130.73
C ALA A 46 -59.14 20.86 -131.91
N GLU A 47 -58.10 20.07 -132.19
CA GLU A 47 -58.19 18.99 -133.19
C GLU A 47 -58.98 17.78 -132.69
N ARG A 48 -58.73 17.33 -131.45
CA ARG A 48 -59.16 16.00 -130.97
C ARG A 48 -60.47 16.00 -130.20
N LEU A 49 -60.78 17.10 -129.49
CA LEU A 49 -61.92 17.16 -128.56
C LEU A 49 -63.11 17.99 -129.07
N LEU A 50 -62.91 18.83 -130.10
CA LEU A 50 -63.92 19.77 -130.64
C LEU A 50 -65.24 19.10 -131.09
N HIS A 51 -65.17 17.85 -131.54
CA HIS A 51 -66.32 17.08 -132.02
C HIS A 51 -66.88 16.08 -130.99
N LEU A 52 -66.26 15.99 -129.81
CA LEU A 52 -66.67 15.07 -128.74
C LEU A 52 -67.62 15.76 -127.74
N ASN A 53 -68.46 14.96 -127.09
CA ASN A 53 -69.23 15.41 -125.93
C ASN A 53 -68.40 15.25 -124.63
N LYS A 54 -68.82 15.90 -123.52
CA LYS A 54 -68.09 15.85 -122.24
C LYS A 54 -67.84 14.41 -121.77
N GLN A 55 -68.84 13.53 -121.88
CA GLN A 55 -68.73 12.15 -121.42
C GLN A 55 -67.68 11.37 -122.23
N GLN A 56 -67.61 11.55 -123.55
CA GLN A 56 -66.59 10.92 -124.39
C GLN A 56 -65.16 11.41 -124.07
N ILE A 57 -65.01 12.68 -123.70
CA ILE A 57 -63.73 13.25 -123.25
C ILE A 57 -63.36 12.68 -121.87
N GLU A 58 -64.34 12.52 -120.98
CA GLU A 58 -64.18 11.94 -119.64
C GLU A 58 -63.82 10.45 -119.70
N GLU A 59 -64.48 9.67 -120.56
CA GLU A 59 -64.18 8.26 -120.86
C GLU A 59 -62.76 8.10 -121.42
N MET A 60 -62.41 8.87 -122.46
CA MET A 60 -61.08 8.81 -123.09
C MET A 60 -59.95 9.23 -122.14
N ALA A 61 -60.18 10.24 -121.29
CA ALA A 61 -59.24 10.60 -120.24
C ALA A 61 -59.12 9.50 -119.18
N SER A 62 -60.25 8.91 -118.75
CA SER A 62 -60.29 7.83 -117.77
C SER A 62 -59.48 6.60 -118.23
N GLU A 63 -59.63 6.16 -119.48
CA GLU A 63 -58.85 5.05 -120.03
C GLU A 63 -57.33 5.30 -120.00
N ILE A 64 -56.89 6.49 -120.43
CA ILE A 64 -55.46 6.86 -120.41
C ILE A 64 -54.92 6.92 -118.98
N ILE A 65 -55.64 7.58 -118.08
CA ILE A 65 -55.21 7.74 -116.68
C ILE A 65 -55.16 6.37 -115.99
N PHE A 66 -56.17 5.52 -116.17
CA PHE A 66 -56.21 4.15 -115.62
C PHE A 66 -55.04 3.30 -116.13
N GLY A 67 -54.72 3.39 -117.44
CA GLY A 67 -53.56 2.73 -118.03
C GLY A 67 -52.23 3.19 -117.43
N GLN A 68 -52.00 4.50 -117.34
CA GLN A 68 -50.76 5.06 -116.80
C GLN A 68 -50.60 4.88 -115.29
N LEU A 69 -51.70 4.95 -114.53
CA LEU A 69 -51.71 4.66 -113.09
C LEU A 69 -51.33 3.19 -112.85
N ARG A 70 -51.90 2.25 -113.62
CA ARG A 70 -51.55 0.82 -113.57
C ARG A 70 -50.08 0.56 -113.92
N LEU A 71 -49.55 1.21 -114.95
CA LEU A 71 -48.12 1.11 -115.31
C LEU A 71 -47.21 1.67 -114.20
N THR A 72 -47.59 2.78 -113.59
CA THR A 72 -46.82 3.42 -112.51
C THR A 72 -46.80 2.54 -111.24
N VAL A 73 -47.94 1.95 -110.87
CA VAL A 73 -48.04 0.98 -109.76
C VAL A 73 -47.18 -0.27 -110.02
N ALA A 74 -47.19 -0.81 -111.24
CA ALA A 74 -46.40 -2.01 -111.58
C ALA A 74 -44.88 -1.78 -111.51
N GLY A 75 -44.42 -0.53 -111.56
CA GLY A 75 -43.01 -0.15 -111.43
C GLY A 75 -42.53 0.13 -110.01
N MET A 76 -43.37 -0.01 -108.98
CA MET A 76 -43.06 0.38 -107.59
C MET A 76 -43.42 -0.69 -106.56
N THR A 77 -42.76 -0.66 -105.40
CA THR A 77 -43.07 -1.54 -104.26
C THR A 77 -44.18 -0.94 -103.39
N ILE A 78 -44.85 -1.76 -102.57
CA ILE A 78 -45.92 -1.29 -101.69
C ILE A 78 -45.38 -0.33 -100.62
N GLU A 79 -44.15 -0.54 -100.14
CA GLU A 79 -43.50 0.37 -99.19
C GLU A 79 -43.28 1.74 -99.83
N GLN A 80 -42.79 1.80 -101.08
CA GLN A 80 -42.62 3.06 -101.81
C GLN A 80 -43.95 3.77 -102.06
N ILE A 81 -45.02 3.04 -102.40
CA ILE A 81 -46.35 3.61 -102.65
C ILE A 81 -46.98 4.19 -101.38
N ASN A 82 -46.73 3.58 -100.20
CA ASN A 82 -47.38 4.00 -98.95
C ASN A 82 -46.52 4.88 -98.03
N GLN A 83 -45.18 4.73 -98.04
CA GLN A 83 -44.24 5.53 -97.24
C GLN A 83 -43.84 6.80 -97.99
N ASP A 84 -43.39 6.68 -99.24
CA ASP A 84 -42.93 7.81 -100.08
C ASP A 84 -44.07 8.34 -100.98
N ARG A 85 -45.24 8.66 -100.38
CA ARG A 85 -46.45 9.10 -101.11
C ARG A 85 -46.17 10.28 -102.06
N ASP A 86 -45.27 11.18 -101.70
CA ASP A 86 -44.89 12.33 -102.55
C ASP A 86 -44.20 11.90 -103.85
N ASN A 87 -43.30 10.90 -103.82
CA ASN A 87 -42.65 10.41 -105.03
C ASN A 87 -43.60 9.58 -105.90
N PHE A 88 -44.58 8.90 -105.30
CA PHE A 88 -45.67 8.25 -106.02
C PHE A 88 -46.54 9.28 -106.77
N LEU A 89 -46.93 10.38 -106.10
CA LEU A 89 -47.68 11.48 -106.72
C LEU A 89 -46.89 12.20 -107.82
N GLU A 90 -45.59 12.45 -107.62
CA GLU A 90 -44.70 13.01 -108.65
C GLU A 90 -44.64 12.13 -109.91
N ARG A 91 -44.44 10.82 -109.74
CA ARG A 91 -44.43 9.86 -110.86
C ARG A 91 -45.76 9.79 -111.60
N ILE A 92 -46.87 9.79 -110.87
CA ILE A 92 -48.21 9.79 -111.45
C ILE A 92 -48.44 11.08 -112.24
N THR A 93 -48.16 12.25 -111.65
CA THR A 93 -48.38 13.54 -112.32
C THR A 93 -47.53 13.70 -113.58
N LEU A 94 -46.28 13.22 -113.57
CA LEU A 94 -45.42 13.19 -114.75
C LEU A 94 -45.94 12.24 -115.84
N ASN A 95 -46.19 10.96 -115.51
CA ASN A 95 -46.61 9.95 -116.48
C ASN A 95 -48.01 10.23 -117.05
N VAL A 96 -48.97 10.52 -116.18
CA VAL A 96 -50.36 10.82 -116.58
C VAL A 96 -50.45 12.16 -117.29
N GLY A 97 -49.75 13.19 -116.80
CA GLY A 97 -49.72 14.51 -117.44
C GLY A 97 -49.16 14.46 -118.86
N HIS A 98 -48.06 13.74 -119.08
CA HIS A 98 -47.46 13.56 -120.40
C HIS A 98 -48.43 12.94 -121.43
N GLU A 99 -49.23 11.94 -121.04
CA GLU A 99 -50.21 11.35 -121.94
C GLU A 99 -51.46 12.23 -122.14
N LEU A 100 -51.95 12.90 -121.08
CA LEU A 100 -53.08 13.83 -121.18
C LEU A 100 -52.75 15.05 -122.08
N HIS A 101 -51.52 15.55 -122.07
CA HIS A 101 -51.07 16.62 -122.98
C HIS A 101 -51.24 16.24 -124.46
N LYS A 102 -51.19 14.95 -124.82
CA LYS A 102 -51.45 14.46 -126.19
C LYS A 102 -52.93 14.52 -126.58
N LEU A 103 -53.86 14.54 -125.61
CA LEU A 103 -55.27 14.84 -125.86
C LEU A 103 -55.58 16.34 -125.84
N GLY A 104 -54.65 17.15 -125.35
CA GLY A 104 -54.86 18.57 -125.07
C GLY A 104 -55.43 18.86 -123.68
N LEU A 105 -55.43 17.86 -122.80
CA LEU A 105 -55.86 17.98 -121.41
C LEU A 105 -54.66 18.25 -120.49
N TYR A 106 -54.85 19.11 -119.49
CA TYR A 106 -53.89 19.38 -118.42
C TYR A 106 -54.37 18.73 -117.10
N LEU A 107 -53.42 18.18 -116.34
CA LEU A 107 -53.67 17.58 -115.04
C LEU A 107 -53.53 18.64 -113.94
N ILE A 108 -54.65 19.03 -113.34
CA ILE A 108 -54.71 20.12 -112.34
C ILE A 108 -54.41 19.58 -110.94
N ASN A 109 -54.92 18.40 -110.59
CA ASN A 109 -54.67 17.76 -109.30
C ASN A 109 -54.86 16.23 -109.36
N VAL A 110 -54.14 15.51 -108.50
CA VAL A 110 -54.36 14.09 -108.18
C VAL A 110 -54.53 13.97 -106.67
N ASN A 111 -55.63 13.37 -106.22
CA ASN A 111 -55.83 13.02 -104.81
C ASN A 111 -56.11 11.52 -104.70
N ILE A 112 -55.32 10.84 -103.88
CA ILE A 112 -55.34 9.38 -103.70
C ILE A 112 -55.73 9.10 -102.26
N THR A 113 -56.73 8.25 -102.05
CA THR A 113 -57.12 7.82 -100.69
C THR A 113 -56.19 6.73 -100.18
N ASP A 114 -56.48 6.15 -99.02
CA ASP A 114 -55.65 5.05 -98.52
C ASP A 114 -55.69 3.83 -99.46
N ILE A 115 -54.48 3.32 -99.74
CA ILE A 115 -54.23 2.13 -100.56
C ILE A 115 -54.50 0.90 -99.70
N THR A 116 -55.25 -0.06 -100.24
CA THR A 116 -55.49 -1.37 -99.60
C THR A 116 -54.89 -2.50 -100.42
N ASP A 117 -54.58 -3.63 -99.77
CA ASP A 117 -54.00 -4.81 -100.42
C ASP A 117 -54.83 -6.08 -100.13
N ASP A 118 -54.86 -7.02 -101.08
CA ASP A 118 -55.62 -8.28 -100.97
C ASP A 118 -55.03 -9.30 -99.97
N SER A 119 -53.90 -8.98 -99.32
CA SER A 119 -53.01 -9.95 -98.64
C SER A 119 -52.67 -9.59 -97.18
N GLU A 120 -53.35 -8.59 -96.59
CA GLU A 120 -53.08 -8.04 -95.25
C GLU A 120 -51.61 -7.62 -95.04
N TYR A 121 -50.90 -7.31 -96.13
CA TYR A 121 -49.45 -7.07 -96.16
C TYR A 121 -49.09 -5.75 -95.48
N ILE A 122 -49.84 -4.69 -95.77
CA ILE A 122 -49.63 -3.35 -95.20
C ILE A 122 -49.84 -3.38 -93.68
N GLU A 123 -50.90 -4.05 -93.20
CA GLU A 123 -51.17 -4.19 -91.77
C GLU A 123 -50.09 -5.05 -91.08
N SER A 124 -49.65 -6.13 -91.73
CA SER A 124 -48.59 -7.01 -91.24
C SER A 124 -47.24 -6.28 -91.12
N ILE A 125 -46.88 -5.42 -92.07
CA ILE A 125 -45.71 -4.55 -91.97
C ILE A 125 -45.86 -3.55 -90.81
N GLY A 126 -47.03 -2.91 -90.65
CA GLY A 126 -47.29 -1.98 -89.55
C GLY A 126 -47.12 -2.65 -88.18
N LYS A 127 -47.73 -3.82 -87.98
CA LYS A 127 -47.58 -4.66 -86.78
C LYS A 127 -46.12 -5.02 -86.52
N LYS A 128 -45.37 -5.45 -87.55
CA LYS A 128 -43.95 -5.80 -87.45
C LYS A 128 -43.09 -4.60 -87.05
N ALA A 129 -43.26 -3.45 -87.70
CA ALA A 129 -42.49 -2.24 -87.45
C ALA A 129 -42.69 -1.74 -86.00
N ALA A 130 -43.94 -1.69 -85.53
CA ALA A 130 -44.27 -1.33 -84.15
C ALA A 130 -43.64 -2.30 -83.14
N ALA A 131 -43.73 -3.62 -83.39
CA ALA A 131 -43.11 -4.63 -82.53
C ALA A 131 -41.58 -4.52 -82.49
N THR A 132 -40.91 -4.24 -83.62
CA THR A 132 -39.45 -4.02 -83.64
C THR A 132 -39.04 -2.76 -82.88
N ALA A 133 -39.77 -1.65 -83.01
CA ALA A 133 -39.48 -0.41 -82.28
C ALA A 133 -39.65 -0.60 -80.75
N VAL A 134 -40.72 -1.26 -80.31
CA VAL A 134 -40.96 -1.56 -78.90
C VAL A 134 -39.90 -2.51 -78.33
N ASN A 135 -39.44 -3.49 -79.10
CA ASN A 135 -38.42 -4.44 -78.64
C ASN A 135 -37.01 -3.81 -78.62
N ALA A 136 -36.68 -2.91 -79.55
CA ALA A 136 -35.44 -2.12 -79.51
C ALA A 136 -35.40 -1.25 -78.24
N ALA A 137 -36.43 -0.43 -78.01
CA ALA A 137 -36.50 0.43 -76.83
C ALA A 137 -36.43 -0.35 -75.49
N LYS A 138 -37.00 -1.56 -75.43
CA LYS A 138 -36.85 -2.47 -74.28
C LYS A 138 -35.43 -2.99 -74.09
N ALA A 139 -34.71 -3.27 -75.18
CA ALA A 139 -33.31 -3.69 -75.11
C ALA A 139 -32.41 -2.55 -74.63
N ASP A 140 -32.63 -1.32 -75.13
CA ASP A 140 -31.88 -0.13 -74.73
C ASP A 140 -32.06 0.18 -73.23
N VAL A 141 -33.30 0.11 -72.72
CA VAL A 141 -33.60 0.25 -71.28
C VAL A 141 -32.91 -0.86 -70.47
N ALA A 142 -33.00 -2.12 -70.89
CA ALA A 142 -32.36 -3.23 -70.18
C ALA A 142 -30.82 -3.15 -70.16
N ILE A 143 -30.20 -2.55 -71.17
CA ILE A 143 -28.76 -2.24 -71.20
C ILE A 143 -28.45 -1.12 -70.19
N ALA A 144 -29.22 -0.03 -70.20
CA ALA A 144 -29.05 1.09 -69.27
C ALA A 144 -29.23 0.67 -67.80
N ASP A 145 -30.25 -0.15 -67.49
CA ASP A 145 -30.49 -0.69 -66.15
C ASP A 145 -29.33 -1.59 -65.70
N ARG A 146 -28.83 -2.47 -66.58
CA ARG A 146 -27.67 -3.34 -66.31
C ARG A 146 -26.42 -2.52 -66.02
N ASP A 147 -26.12 -1.53 -66.84
CA ASP A 147 -24.88 -0.76 -66.74
C ASP A 147 -24.93 0.22 -65.55
N GLY A 148 -26.10 0.76 -65.23
CA GLY A 148 -26.36 1.49 -63.98
C GLY A 148 -26.20 0.60 -62.73
N ALA A 149 -26.69 -0.64 -62.76
CA ALA A 149 -26.51 -1.60 -61.67
C ALA A 149 -25.04 -2.00 -61.48
N ILE A 150 -24.29 -2.22 -62.57
CA ILE A 150 -22.85 -2.49 -62.54
C ILE A 150 -22.09 -1.28 -61.97
N GLY A 151 -22.37 -0.06 -62.45
CA GLY A 151 -21.75 1.17 -61.96
C GLY A 151 -22.01 1.40 -60.47
N SER A 152 -23.24 1.14 -60.01
CA SER A 152 -23.61 1.20 -58.59
C SER A 152 -22.86 0.15 -57.75
N ALA A 153 -22.77 -1.10 -58.22
CA ALA A 153 -22.05 -2.17 -57.55
C ALA A 153 -20.54 -1.87 -57.43
N GLU A 154 -19.92 -1.33 -58.48
CA GLU A 154 -18.49 -0.98 -58.48
C GLU A 154 -18.21 0.26 -57.60
N ALA A 155 -19.07 1.28 -57.64
CA ALA A 155 -18.99 2.43 -56.74
C ALA A 155 -19.19 2.03 -55.27
N ASN A 156 -20.02 1.02 -54.99
CA ASN A 156 -20.14 0.44 -53.65
C ASN A 156 -18.84 -0.25 -53.24
N ARG A 157 -18.34 -1.21 -54.04
CA ARG A 157 -17.07 -1.91 -53.81
C ARG A 157 -15.91 -0.94 -53.53
N ALA A 158 -15.75 0.09 -54.37
CA ALA A 158 -14.67 1.07 -54.24
C ALA A 158 -14.74 1.86 -52.92
N ARG A 159 -15.94 2.30 -52.52
CA ARG A 159 -16.16 2.98 -51.24
C ARG A 159 -15.87 2.06 -50.06
N ASP A 160 -16.38 0.84 -50.10
CA ASP A 160 -16.31 -0.09 -48.97
C ASP A 160 -14.84 -0.53 -48.71
N ILE A 161 -14.04 -0.67 -49.78
CA ILE A 161 -12.58 -0.83 -49.70
C ILE A 161 -11.93 0.40 -49.07
N GLN A 162 -12.20 1.61 -49.57
CA GLN A 162 -11.61 2.84 -49.03
C GLN A 162 -11.97 3.07 -47.56
N VAL A 163 -13.19 2.76 -47.13
CA VAL A 163 -13.59 2.84 -45.72
C VAL A 163 -12.76 1.86 -44.87
N ALA A 164 -12.63 0.61 -45.29
CA ALA A 164 -11.84 -0.39 -44.57
C ALA A 164 -10.34 -0.04 -44.50
N GLU A 165 -9.77 0.55 -45.56
CA GLU A 165 -8.39 1.03 -45.57
C GLU A 165 -8.18 2.20 -44.59
N ASN A 166 -9.08 3.20 -44.62
CA ASN A 166 -9.04 4.34 -43.70
C ASN A 166 -9.24 3.92 -42.23
N GLU A 167 -10.14 2.97 -41.95
CA GLU A 167 -10.34 2.42 -40.60
C GLU A 167 -9.10 1.66 -40.11
N ALA A 168 -8.48 0.85 -40.98
CA ALA A 168 -7.25 0.12 -40.65
C ALA A 168 -6.06 1.05 -40.42
N GLU A 169 -5.94 2.15 -41.16
CA GLU A 169 -4.93 3.19 -40.92
C GLU A 169 -5.21 3.98 -39.63
N ALA A 170 -6.47 4.35 -39.38
CA ALA A 170 -6.87 5.03 -38.15
C ALA A 170 -6.60 4.18 -36.89
N GLU A 171 -6.84 2.86 -36.93
CA GLU A 171 -6.47 1.97 -35.82
C GLU A 171 -4.95 1.83 -35.68
N LYS A 172 -4.17 1.72 -36.77
CA LYS A 172 -2.69 1.75 -36.68
C LYS A 172 -2.20 3.04 -35.99
N GLY A 173 -2.73 4.20 -36.40
CA GLY A 173 -2.41 5.49 -35.78
C GLY A 173 -2.78 5.56 -34.30
N LYS A 174 -3.99 5.11 -33.92
CA LYS A 174 -4.40 5.01 -32.51
C LYS A 174 -3.51 4.07 -31.68
N LYS A 175 -2.99 2.99 -32.26
CA LYS A 175 -2.10 2.03 -31.59
C LYS A 175 -0.70 2.61 -31.42
N ALA A 176 -0.17 3.31 -32.43
CA ALA A 176 1.10 4.04 -32.35
C ALA A 176 1.04 5.12 -31.25
N ALA A 177 0.06 6.03 -31.31
CA ALA A 177 -0.10 7.09 -30.30
C ALA A 177 -0.27 6.55 -28.87
N LYS A 178 -0.92 5.39 -28.68
CA LYS A 178 -1.00 4.70 -27.38
C LYS A 178 0.32 4.04 -26.94
N ALA A 179 1.18 3.63 -27.87
CA ALA A 179 2.52 3.16 -27.54
C ALA A 179 3.41 4.34 -27.12
N ASP A 180 3.40 5.43 -27.89
CA ASP A 180 4.15 6.66 -27.60
C ASP A 180 3.74 7.27 -26.25
N GLN A 181 2.43 7.34 -25.98
CA GLN A 181 1.90 7.78 -24.68
C GLN A 181 2.42 6.90 -23.53
N ARG A 182 2.46 5.57 -23.69
CA ARG A 182 2.96 4.67 -22.64
C ARG A 182 4.47 4.83 -22.45
N ILE A 183 5.25 4.99 -23.52
CA ILE A 183 6.69 5.25 -23.45
C ILE A 183 6.96 6.56 -22.71
N PHE A 184 6.22 7.63 -23.06
CA PHE A 184 6.35 8.93 -22.40
C PHE A 184 5.99 8.86 -20.91
N VAL A 185 4.84 8.27 -20.55
CA VAL A 185 4.40 8.14 -19.15
C VAL A 185 5.40 7.30 -18.33
N GLN A 186 5.86 6.16 -18.83
CA GLN A 186 6.86 5.34 -18.13
C GLN A 186 8.21 6.06 -17.99
N GLY A 187 8.61 6.88 -18.97
CA GLY A 187 9.79 7.74 -18.86
C GLY A 187 9.66 8.81 -17.78
N GLN A 188 8.49 9.45 -17.65
CA GLN A 188 8.21 10.41 -16.59
C GLN A 188 8.11 9.74 -15.20
N GLU A 189 7.50 8.56 -15.11
CA GLU A 189 7.48 7.76 -13.86
C GLU A 189 8.89 7.36 -13.42
N ALA A 190 9.76 6.94 -14.34
CA ALA A 190 11.15 6.61 -14.02
C ALA A 190 11.92 7.83 -13.46
N LEU A 191 11.79 9.00 -14.11
CA LEU A 191 12.39 10.25 -13.63
C LEU A 191 11.83 10.71 -12.27
N ALA A 192 10.53 10.50 -12.03
CA ALA A 192 9.90 10.79 -10.74
C ALA A 192 10.42 9.85 -9.62
N ILE A 193 10.59 8.56 -9.91
CA ILE A 193 11.15 7.58 -8.98
C ILE A 193 12.62 7.89 -8.67
N GLU A 194 13.41 8.29 -9.67
CA GLU A 194 14.80 8.76 -9.49
C GLU A 194 14.85 10.01 -8.60
N GLY A 195 14.02 11.02 -8.89
CA GLY A 195 13.89 12.22 -8.07
C GLY A 195 13.45 11.94 -6.63
N GLU A 196 12.50 11.02 -6.42
CA GLU A 196 12.11 10.56 -5.09
C GLU A 196 13.24 9.82 -4.37
N ALA A 197 14.01 8.98 -5.06
CA ALA A 197 15.12 8.25 -4.47
C ALA A 197 16.24 9.21 -4.02
N ILE A 198 16.57 10.20 -4.84
CA ILE A 198 17.51 11.28 -4.50
C ILE A 198 16.98 12.09 -3.31
N ALA A 199 15.70 12.47 -3.31
CA ALA A 199 15.10 13.21 -2.20
C ALA A 199 15.13 12.39 -0.89
N LYS A 200 14.82 11.10 -0.94
CA LYS A 200 14.89 10.17 0.20
C LYS A 200 16.32 10.00 0.72
N ALA A 201 17.31 9.92 -0.18
CA ALA A 201 18.73 9.87 0.20
C ALA A 201 19.16 11.17 0.91
N ASN A 202 18.84 12.34 0.35
CA ASN A 202 19.15 13.64 0.94
C ASN A 202 18.48 13.83 2.32
N ILE A 203 17.24 13.36 2.47
CA ILE A 203 16.53 13.38 3.77
C ILE A 203 17.20 12.43 4.78
N ALA A 204 17.62 11.24 4.35
CA ALA A 204 18.33 10.30 5.22
C ALA A 204 19.70 10.84 5.67
N GLU A 205 20.46 11.45 4.77
CA GLU A 205 21.72 12.13 5.07
C GLU A 205 21.52 13.31 6.03
N TYR A 206 20.52 14.16 5.77
CA TYR A 206 20.18 15.27 6.67
C TYR A 206 19.78 14.79 8.07
N ASN A 207 18.96 13.73 8.16
CA ASN A 207 18.53 13.16 9.42
C ASN A 207 19.69 12.48 10.18
N ALA A 208 20.62 11.83 9.48
CA ALA A 208 21.84 11.29 10.08
C ALA A 208 22.72 12.43 10.65
N GLY A 209 22.96 13.48 9.86
CA GLY A 209 23.72 14.65 10.30
C GLY A 209 23.02 15.49 11.39
N LEU A 210 21.69 15.38 11.54
CA LEU A 210 20.94 15.92 12.67
C LEU A 210 21.15 15.04 13.92
N ALA A 211 20.97 13.72 13.80
CA ALA A 211 21.17 12.77 14.89
C ALA A 211 22.60 12.78 15.44
N GLU A 212 23.63 12.97 14.60
CA GLU A 212 25.01 13.17 15.05
C GLU A 212 25.16 14.44 15.91
N LYS A 213 24.58 15.57 15.46
CA LYS A 213 24.62 16.85 16.19
C LYS A 213 23.84 16.78 17.49
N GLU A 214 22.69 16.10 17.51
CA GLU A 214 21.92 15.85 18.73
C GLU A 214 22.68 14.95 19.69
N ALA A 215 23.29 13.84 19.22
CA ALA A 215 24.10 12.97 20.05
C ALA A 215 25.39 13.64 20.57
N GLU A 216 25.96 14.59 19.83
CA GLU A 216 27.09 15.41 20.26
C GLU A 216 26.64 16.47 21.30
N ALA A 217 25.50 17.13 21.07
CA ALA A 217 24.91 18.07 22.01
C ALA A 217 24.47 17.39 23.33
N MET A 218 23.87 16.21 23.27
CA MET A 218 23.55 15.39 24.44
C MET A 218 24.82 14.97 25.19
N ARG A 219 25.90 14.54 24.50
CA ARG A 219 27.18 14.26 25.16
C ARG A 219 27.76 15.49 25.85
N ARG A 220 27.73 16.67 25.21
CA ARG A 220 28.15 17.94 25.83
C ARG A 220 27.29 18.30 27.05
N ALA A 221 25.97 18.09 26.97
CA ALA A 221 25.03 18.35 28.06
C ALA A 221 25.18 17.36 29.23
N GLU A 222 25.37 16.06 28.97
CA GLU A 222 25.64 15.08 30.03
C GLU A 222 26.99 15.38 30.69
N VAL A 223 28.06 15.66 29.94
CA VAL A 223 29.36 16.03 30.53
C VAL A 223 29.20 17.26 31.45
N ALA A 224 28.53 18.32 30.98
CA ALA A 224 28.27 19.51 31.79
C ALA A 224 27.42 19.23 33.05
N ARG A 225 26.41 18.36 32.93
CA ARG A 225 25.60 17.90 34.05
C ARG A 225 26.42 17.10 35.06
N ARG A 226 27.24 16.15 34.59
CA ARG A 226 28.11 15.31 35.44
C ARG A 226 29.16 16.13 36.16
N THR A 227 29.74 17.16 35.52
CA THR A 227 30.65 18.09 36.21
C THR A 227 29.93 18.87 37.30
N ALA A 228 28.73 19.38 37.04
CA ALA A 228 27.93 20.08 38.07
C ALA A 228 27.49 19.15 39.22
N GLU A 229 27.07 17.92 38.92
CA GLU A 229 26.76 16.90 39.94
C GLU A 229 27.99 16.56 40.80
N MET A 230 29.17 16.41 40.18
CA MET A 230 30.44 16.20 40.90
C MET A 230 30.86 17.39 41.76
N GLU A 231 30.58 18.63 41.35
CA GLU A 231 30.84 19.83 42.14
C GLU A 231 29.88 19.94 43.34
N VAL A 232 28.59 19.66 43.14
CA VAL A 232 27.60 19.60 44.23
C VAL A 232 27.92 18.49 45.22
N GLN A 233 28.30 17.30 44.75
CA GLN A 233 28.72 16.19 45.62
C GLN A 233 29.99 16.51 46.41
N LYS A 234 30.98 17.18 45.80
CA LYS A 234 32.17 17.67 46.55
C LYS A 234 31.78 18.68 47.63
N ALA A 235 30.87 19.61 47.34
CA ALA A 235 30.40 20.59 48.32
C ALA A 235 29.62 19.93 49.47
N GLN A 236 28.75 18.95 49.17
CA GLN A 236 28.04 18.16 50.17
C GLN A 236 28.99 17.31 51.03
N TYR A 237 29.96 16.64 50.41
CA TYR A 237 30.96 15.83 51.12
C TYR A 237 31.82 16.68 52.06
N LEU A 238 32.22 17.90 51.66
CA LEU A 238 32.92 18.84 52.54
C LEU A 238 32.04 19.30 53.70
N LEU A 239 30.77 19.64 53.44
CA LEU A 239 29.81 20.01 54.49
C LEU A 239 29.62 18.87 55.51
N GLU A 240 29.53 17.63 55.03
CA GLU A 240 29.34 16.45 55.88
C GLU A 240 30.63 16.05 56.61
N GLN A 241 31.82 16.26 56.04
CA GLN A 241 33.09 16.15 56.77
C GLN A 241 33.18 17.16 57.93
N GLU A 242 32.87 18.44 57.69
CA GLU A 242 32.88 19.45 58.75
C GLU A 242 31.80 19.20 59.81
N ARG A 243 30.63 18.69 59.40
CA ARG A 243 29.61 18.24 60.35
C ARG A 243 30.09 17.05 61.19
N LEU A 244 30.68 16.03 60.58
CA LEU A 244 31.19 14.85 61.31
C LEU A 244 32.29 15.24 62.30
N ARG A 245 33.18 16.18 61.91
CA ARG A 245 34.17 16.79 62.83
C ARG A 245 33.49 17.49 64.00
N ALA A 246 32.44 18.27 63.77
CA ALA A 246 31.69 18.93 64.83
C ALA A 246 30.96 17.92 65.76
N ASP A 247 30.29 16.91 65.18
CA ASP A 247 29.62 15.82 65.92
C ASP A 247 30.63 14.98 66.73
N GLU A 248 31.88 14.85 66.28
CA GLU A 248 32.99 14.18 67.00
C GLU A 248 33.56 15.04 68.15
N ILE A 249 33.86 16.32 67.90
CA ILE A 249 34.30 17.27 68.94
C ILE A 249 33.26 17.38 70.07
N VAL A 250 31.97 17.47 69.73
CA VAL A 250 30.88 17.52 70.73
C VAL A 250 30.81 16.23 71.56
N ARG A 251 31.16 15.06 70.98
CA ARG A 251 31.26 13.80 71.75
C ARG A 251 32.44 13.81 72.71
N GLU A 252 33.59 14.36 72.31
CA GLU A 252 34.75 14.50 73.20
C GLU A 252 34.47 15.48 74.35
N GLU A 253 33.80 16.61 74.09
CA GLU A 253 33.39 17.54 75.15
C GLU A 253 32.35 16.92 76.11
N ILE A 254 31.39 16.14 75.59
CA ILE A 254 30.43 15.40 76.42
C ILE A 254 31.15 14.32 77.26
N ALA A 255 32.11 13.59 76.68
CA ALA A 255 32.89 12.60 77.43
C ALA A 255 33.74 13.27 78.54
N LYS A 256 34.41 14.39 78.24
CA LYS A 256 35.18 15.18 79.22
C LYS A 256 34.30 15.68 80.36
N THR A 257 33.15 16.28 80.05
CA THR A 257 32.23 16.81 81.07
C THR A 257 31.57 15.69 81.89
N GLN A 258 31.28 14.52 81.30
CA GLN A 258 30.84 13.35 82.07
C GLN A 258 31.91 12.86 83.06
N ILE A 259 33.20 12.85 82.67
CA ILE A 259 34.30 12.47 83.56
C ILE A 259 34.46 13.48 84.71
N GLU A 260 34.37 14.78 84.42
CA GLU A 260 34.44 15.84 85.43
C GLU A 260 33.27 15.74 86.43
N ILE A 261 32.03 15.57 85.95
CA ILE A 261 30.83 15.39 86.80
C ILE A 261 30.89 14.10 87.62
N ALA A 262 31.40 12.99 87.04
CA ALA A 262 31.57 11.73 87.76
C ALA A 262 32.61 11.85 88.89
N ALA A 263 33.74 12.52 88.64
CA ALA A 263 34.77 12.76 89.64
C ALA A 263 34.26 13.66 90.78
N GLU A 264 33.46 14.69 90.48
CA GLU A 264 32.86 15.57 91.50
C GLU A 264 31.77 14.83 92.31
N ALA A 265 30.96 13.98 91.67
CA ALA A 265 29.97 13.15 92.34
C ALA A 265 30.62 12.12 93.30
N GLU A 266 31.74 11.52 92.89
CA GLU A 266 32.53 10.59 93.72
C GLU A 266 33.15 11.31 94.92
N ALA A 267 33.71 12.51 94.72
CA ALA A 267 34.22 13.35 95.81
C ALA A 267 33.13 13.78 96.80
N GLU A 268 31.94 14.15 96.32
CA GLU A 268 30.81 14.54 97.17
C GLU A 268 30.15 13.33 97.88
N ARG A 269 30.29 12.12 97.33
CA ARG A 269 29.96 10.86 98.01
C ARG A 269 30.93 10.60 99.16
N LEU A 270 32.25 10.70 98.92
CA LEU A 270 33.28 10.54 99.95
C LEU A 270 33.09 11.54 101.10
N ARG A 271 32.85 12.82 100.80
CA ARG A 271 32.58 13.87 101.81
C ARG A 271 31.40 13.53 102.72
N ARG A 272 30.31 12.97 102.17
CA ARG A 272 29.13 12.56 102.97
C ARG A 272 29.39 11.34 103.83
N ILE A 273 30.13 10.35 103.34
CA ILE A 273 30.52 9.16 104.12
C ILE A 273 31.42 9.58 105.29
N ALA A 274 32.49 10.34 105.03
CA ALA A 274 33.40 10.80 106.07
C ALA A 274 32.74 11.67 107.16
N ARG A 275 31.70 12.45 106.81
CA ARG A 275 30.87 13.15 107.80
C ARG A 275 30.03 12.18 108.64
N GLY A 276 29.33 11.24 108.00
CA GLY A 276 28.53 10.23 108.72
C GLY A 276 29.36 9.36 109.67
N GLU A 277 30.59 9.01 109.29
CA GLU A 277 31.55 8.31 110.14
C GLU A 277 32.01 9.18 111.33
N ALA A 278 32.31 10.47 111.10
CA ALA A 278 32.68 11.40 112.17
C ALA A 278 31.53 11.62 113.17
N ASP A 279 30.30 11.80 112.69
CA ASP A 279 29.10 11.97 113.52
C ASP A 279 28.81 10.69 114.35
N ALA A 280 28.96 9.51 113.75
CA ALA A 280 28.80 8.22 114.44
C ALA A 280 29.88 8.01 115.52
N ILE A 281 31.13 8.39 115.26
CA ILE A 281 32.24 8.31 116.22
C ILE A 281 32.01 9.27 117.40
N LEU A 282 31.58 10.50 117.13
CA LEU A 282 31.22 11.47 118.18
C LEU A 282 30.08 10.95 119.06
N ALA A 283 29.00 10.44 118.45
CA ALA A 283 27.87 9.86 119.18
C ALA A 283 28.28 8.66 120.07
N ARG A 284 29.22 7.82 119.62
CA ARG A 284 29.71 6.70 120.42
C ARG A 284 30.52 7.17 121.62
N TYR A 285 31.46 8.11 121.43
CA TYR A 285 32.29 8.62 122.54
C TYR A 285 31.50 9.44 123.55
N THR A 286 30.45 10.18 123.15
CA THR A 286 29.58 10.86 124.13
C THR A 286 28.76 9.86 124.96
N ALA A 287 28.24 8.80 124.34
CA ALA A 287 27.54 7.73 125.06
C ALA A 287 28.46 6.96 126.02
N GLU A 288 29.69 6.63 125.60
CA GLU A 288 30.73 6.02 126.45
C GLU A 288 31.07 6.92 127.65
N ALA A 289 31.25 8.24 127.43
CA ALA A 289 31.56 9.20 128.48
C ALA A 289 30.43 9.36 129.51
N GLU A 290 29.17 9.47 129.07
CA GLU A 290 28.01 9.52 129.96
C GLU A 290 27.85 8.24 130.80
N GLY A 291 28.09 7.07 130.19
CA GLY A 291 28.04 5.78 130.88
C GLY A 291 29.08 5.70 132.00
N VAL A 292 30.32 6.10 131.72
CA VAL A 292 31.42 6.11 132.71
C VAL A 292 31.14 7.11 133.83
N GLN A 293 30.61 8.31 133.55
CA GLN A 293 30.22 9.26 134.60
C GLN A 293 29.19 8.66 135.56
N LYS A 294 28.09 8.09 135.03
CA LYS A 294 27.01 7.49 135.85
C LYS A 294 27.52 6.33 136.72
N VAL A 295 28.43 5.51 136.21
CA VAL A 295 29.07 4.42 136.99
C VAL A 295 29.99 4.95 138.09
N LEU A 296 30.77 6.02 137.84
CA LEU A 296 31.64 6.63 138.85
C LEU A 296 30.85 7.36 139.94
N GLU A 297 29.76 8.04 139.59
CA GLU A 297 28.88 8.73 140.54
C GLU A 297 28.12 7.75 141.44
N ALA A 298 27.65 6.63 140.89
CA ALA A 298 27.09 5.51 141.66
C ALA A 298 28.12 4.89 142.63
N LYS A 299 29.39 4.75 142.23
CA LYS A 299 30.46 4.26 143.12
C LYS A 299 30.81 5.28 144.22
N ALA A 300 30.91 6.57 143.88
CA ALA A 300 31.19 7.63 144.85
C ALA A 300 30.09 7.77 145.92
N THR A 301 28.82 7.60 145.54
CA THR A 301 27.70 7.56 146.49
C THR A 301 27.70 6.27 147.31
N GLY A 302 27.97 5.11 146.70
CA GLY A 302 28.16 3.83 147.43
C GLY A 302 29.25 3.91 148.50
N TYR A 303 30.42 4.47 148.18
CA TYR A 303 31.50 4.65 149.16
C TYR A 303 31.13 5.61 150.29
N LYS A 304 30.39 6.70 150.02
CA LYS A 304 29.85 7.57 151.08
C LYS A 304 28.94 6.80 152.05
N SER A 305 28.06 5.95 151.54
CA SER A 305 27.16 5.12 152.35
C SER A 305 27.92 4.14 153.25
N LEU A 306 28.94 3.46 152.70
CA LEU A 306 29.77 2.51 153.45
C LEU A 306 30.58 3.19 154.56
N VAL A 307 31.18 4.36 154.29
CA VAL A 307 31.91 5.14 155.30
C VAL A 307 31.00 5.66 156.39
N ALA A 308 29.77 6.08 156.06
CA ALA A 308 28.79 6.55 157.04
C ALA A 308 28.28 5.42 157.97
N GLY A 309 28.16 4.19 157.47
CA GLY A 309 27.75 3.03 158.28
C GLY A 309 28.85 2.50 159.21
N ALA A 310 30.13 2.74 158.91
CA ALA A 310 31.28 2.11 159.57
C ALA A 310 31.78 2.82 160.85
N GLY A 311 31.00 3.72 161.45
CA GLY A 311 31.31 4.34 162.75
C GLY A 311 32.52 5.30 162.78
N GLY A 312 33.21 5.50 161.66
CA GLY A 312 34.26 6.51 161.49
C GLY A 312 35.71 6.04 161.57
N ASP A 313 36.02 4.73 161.65
CA ASP A 313 37.41 4.23 161.56
C ASP A 313 37.81 3.93 160.09
N PRO A 314 38.79 4.64 159.51
CA PRO A 314 39.22 4.43 158.12
C PRO A 314 39.78 3.03 157.82
N LYS A 315 40.28 2.29 158.82
CA LYS A 315 40.97 1.01 158.57
C LYS A 315 40.03 -0.12 158.16
N ALA A 316 38.79 -0.14 158.68
CA ALA A 316 37.82 -1.20 158.38
C ALA A 316 37.34 -1.17 156.92
N ALA A 317 37.24 0.02 156.32
CA ALA A 317 36.82 0.19 154.93
C ALA A 317 37.85 -0.36 153.92
N ALA A 318 39.15 -0.24 154.23
CA ALA A 318 40.23 -0.68 153.34
C ALA A 318 40.26 -2.21 153.16
N THR A 319 39.98 -2.98 154.22
CA THR A 319 40.04 -4.45 154.20
C THR A 319 38.91 -5.06 153.35
N LEU A 320 37.72 -4.44 153.34
CA LEU A 320 36.60 -4.89 152.50
C LEU A 320 36.89 -4.70 151.01
N LEU A 321 37.46 -3.55 150.63
CA LEU A 321 37.76 -3.21 149.23
C LEU A 321 38.82 -4.13 148.58
N MET A 322 39.67 -4.80 149.37
CA MET A 322 40.65 -5.76 148.84
C MET A 322 40.03 -7.09 148.39
N VAL A 323 38.91 -7.52 148.98
CA VAL A 323 38.27 -8.81 148.65
C VAL A 323 37.56 -8.75 147.29
N GLU A 324 36.89 -7.63 147.00
CA GLU A 324 36.10 -7.42 145.77
C GLU A 324 36.95 -7.46 144.47
N LYS A 325 38.26 -7.25 144.55
CA LYS A 325 39.12 -7.09 143.37
C LYS A 325 39.78 -8.37 142.83
N ILE A 326 39.76 -9.47 143.59
CA ILE A 326 40.49 -10.70 143.24
C ILE A 326 39.89 -11.43 142.03
N GLU A 327 38.56 -11.49 141.94
CA GLU A 327 37.83 -12.29 140.94
C GLU A 327 38.15 -11.89 139.48
N SER A 328 38.28 -10.58 139.23
CA SER A 328 38.48 -10.01 137.89
C SER A 328 39.84 -10.27 137.22
N MET A 329 40.72 -11.10 137.81
CA MET A 329 42.03 -11.45 137.22
C MET A 329 42.08 -12.78 136.47
N VAL A 330 41.04 -13.63 136.55
CA VAL A 330 41.13 -15.03 136.10
C VAL A 330 40.65 -15.27 134.65
N GLU A 331 39.68 -14.49 134.15
CA GLU A 331 39.03 -14.78 132.85
C GLU A 331 39.94 -14.59 131.62
N ALA A 332 40.93 -13.71 131.68
CA ALA A 332 41.62 -13.16 130.50
C ALA A 332 42.62 -14.10 129.77
N GLN A 333 42.57 -15.42 130.00
CA GLN A 333 43.71 -16.32 129.75
C GLN A 333 43.50 -17.42 128.66
N VAL A 334 42.33 -17.51 127.99
CA VAL A 334 41.85 -18.80 127.40
C VAL A 334 41.67 -18.87 125.86
N GLU A 335 41.59 -17.75 125.13
CA GLU A 335 40.76 -17.65 123.90
C GLU A 335 41.43 -17.95 122.51
N ALA A 336 42.12 -19.09 122.31
CA ALA A 336 43.28 -19.16 121.37
C ALA A 336 43.16 -19.61 119.86
N ILE A 337 43.10 -20.91 119.47
CA ILE A 337 43.62 -21.43 118.14
C ILE A 337 42.65 -22.39 117.37
N LYS A 338 42.58 -22.36 116.00
CA LYS A 338 41.93 -23.41 115.13
C LYS A 338 42.05 -23.30 113.54
N ASN A 339 42.13 -24.45 112.80
CA ASN A 339 41.59 -24.82 111.40
C ASN A 339 42.40 -24.76 110.02
N LEU A 340 42.22 -25.74 109.05
CA LEU A 340 42.26 -25.70 107.50
C LEU A 340 42.46 -27.04 106.62
N LYS A 341 41.85 -27.23 105.38
CA LYS A 341 42.16 -28.09 104.10
C LYS A 341 41.04 -28.96 103.35
N ILE A 342 41.19 -29.44 102.05
CA ILE A 342 40.20 -30.17 101.10
C ILE A 342 40.81 -31.01 99.86
N ASP A 343 40.07 -31.89 99.07
CA ASP A 343 40.50 -32.73 97.82
C ASP A 343 39.40 -33.50 96.91
N SER A 344 39.71 -34.16 95.73
CA SER A 344 39.09 -35.37 94.95
C SER A 344 38.64 -35.36 93.39
N ILE A 345 38.60 -36.52 92.60
CA ILE A 345 38.27 -36.66 91.08
C ILE A 345 38.01 -38.11 90.40
N THR A 346 37.61 -38.26 89.07
CA THR A 346 37.75 -39.38 87.97
C THR A 346 36.54 -40.03 87.15
N VAL A 347 36.79 -41.00 86.20
CA VAL A 347 35.97 -41.56 85.07
C VAL A 347 36.16 -43.09 84.88
N TRP A 348 35.15 -43.84 84.41
CA TRP A 348 35.20 -45.09 83.60
C TRP A 348 33.86 -45.16 82.77
N ASP A 349 33.58 -46.03 81.79
CA ASP A 349 34.20 -47.26 81.23
C ASP A 349 34.06 -47.22 79.66
N SER A 350 33.99 -48.25 78.77
CA SER A 350 33.91 -49.73 78.79
C SER A 350 34.27 -50.33 77.40
N GLY A 351 34.68 -51.60 77.31
CA GLY A 351 34.83 -52.38 76.05
C GLY A 351 35.21 -53.85 76.29
N GLY A 352 35.33 -54.74 75.29
CA GLY A 352 35.11 -54.60 73.83
C GLY A 352 35.38 -55.94 73.10
N ASP A 353 34.92 -56.10 71.86
CA ASP A 353 34.87 -57.36 71.08
C ASP A 353 34.80 -57.04 69.56
N GLY A 354 35.26 -57.84 68.59
CA GLY A 354 36.08 -59.07 68.63
C GLY A 354 35.79 -59.97 67.40
N ASP A 355 36.70 -60.81 66.90
CA ASP A 355 38.18 -60.75 66.90
C ASP A 355 38.71 -61.45 65.61
N GLY A 356 40.00 -61.28 65.33
CA GLY A 356 40.78 -61.81 64.21
C GLY A 356 42.27 -61.64 64.52
N SER A 357 42.65 -61.98 65.74
CA SER A 357 43.94 -61.73 66.41
C SER A 357 44.33 -60.25 66.60
N SER A 358 43.71 -59.63 67.59
CA SER A 358 44.31 -58.50 68.30
C SER A 358 45.59 -58.94 69.04
N THR A 359 46.77 -58.40 68.66
CA THR A 359 48.04 -58.45 69.45
C THR A 359 49.17 -57.65 68.82
N SER A 360 49.27 -57.62 67.50
CA SER A 360 50.43 -57.07 66.75
C SER A 360 50.53 -55.54 66.73
N ASN A 361 49.41 -54.84 66.55
CA ASN A 361 49.42 -53.39 66.28
C ASN A 361 49.35 -52.47 67.52
N PHE A 362 49.20 -52.99 68.74
CA PHE A 362 49.14 -52.17 69.96
C PHE A 362 50.48 -52.07 70.71
N ILE A 363 51.38 -53.04 70.52
CA ILE A 363 52.62 -53.17 71.30
C ILE A 363 53.84 -52.56 70.59
N SER A 364 53.84 -52.47 69.26
CA SER A 364 54.96 -51.91 68.48
C SER A 364 55.16 -50.39 68.64
N SER A 365 54.11 -49.64 69.00
CA SER A 365 54.14 -48.17 69.12
C SER A 365 54.38 -47.66 70.55
N LEU A 366 54.20 -48.53 71.56
CA LEU A 366 54.30 -48.17 72.99
C LEU A 366 55.74 -48.24 73.55
N VAL A 367 56.71 -48.72 72.75
CA VAL A 367 58.07 -49.07 73.20
C VAL A 367 59.15 -48.13 72.64
N LYS A 368 58.76 -46.94 72.15
CA LYS A 368 59.68 -45.83 71.81
C LYS A 368 59.38 -44.52 72.54
N SER A 369 58.50 -44.55 73.54
CA SER A 369 58.18 -43.43 74.40
C SER A 369 58.94 -43.49 75.73
N LEU A 370 59.60 -42.38 76.09
CA LEU A 370 60.19 -42.04 77.41
C LEU A 370 61.57 -42.69 77.75
N PRO A 371 62.39 -42.04 78.61
CA PRO A 371 62.59 -40.60 78.79
C PRO A 371 64.12 -40.24 78.90
N PRO A 372 64.53 -39.01 79.27
CA PRO A 372 64.60 -38.66 80.70
C PRO A 372 64.11 -37.24 81.05
N LEU A 373 63.46 -37.08 82.22
CA LEU A 373 62.91 -35.81 82.72
C LEU A 373 63.93 -34.93 83.47
N HIS A 374 65.24 -35.11 83.26
CA HIS A 374 66.28 -34.46 84.08
C HIS A 374 66.91 -33.19 83.48
N ASP A 375 66.82 -32.97 82.16
CA ASP A 375 67.23 -31.68 81.55
C ASP A 375 66.36 -30.50 82.04
N VAL A 376 65.16 -30.80 82.55
CA VAL A 376 64.25 -29.84 83.19
C VAL A 376 64.75 -29.44 84.59
N ALA A 377 65.46 -30.33 85.30
CA ALA A 377 66.00 -30.04 86.64
C ALA A 377 67.21 -29.09 86.57
N ALA A 378 68.09 -29.26 85.58
CA ALA A 378 69.28 -28.42 85.41
C ALA A 378 68.92 -26.93 85.18
N ASN A 379 67.89 -26.66 84.37
CA ASN A 379 67.41 -25.30 84.11
C ASN A 379 66.72 -24.64 85.33
N ALA A 380 66.36 -25.41 86.35
CA ALA A 380 65.74 -24.91 87.58
C ALA A 380 66.74 -24.52 88.68
N GLY A 381 68.04 -24.79 88.50
CA GLY A 381 69.10 -24.33 89.42
C GLY A 381 69.11 -25.00 90.80
N VAL A 382 68.62 -26.23 90.92
CA VAL A 382 68.60 -26.99 92.18
C VAL A 382 69.45 -28.26 92.06
N GLU A 383 70.67 -28.18 92.57
CA GLU A 383 71.49 -29.37 92.84
C GLU A 383 70.95 -30.07 94.10
N LEU A 384 70.72 -31.39 94.02
CA LEU A 384 70.30 -32.22 95.16
C LEU A 384 71.41 -33.22 95.54
N PRO A 385 71.57 -33.57 96.83
CA PRO A 385 72.87 -34.03 97.31
C PRO A 385 73.20 -35.49 97.00
N GLU A 386 74.49 -35.82 97.06
CA GLU A 386 75.14 -37.05 96.56
C GLU A 386 74.61 -38.39 97.11
N TYR A 387 73.73 -38.39 98.12
CA TYR A 387 73.13 -39.61 98.69
C TYR A 387 72.05 -40.24 97.79
N LEU A 388 71.61 -39.58 96.72
CA LEU A 388 70.66 -40.14 95.74
C LEU A 388 71.32 -41.00 94.64
N GLY A 389 72.65 -41.18 94.70
CA GLY A 389 73.39 -42.19 93.95
C GLY A 389 74.25 -41.62 92.82
N THR A 390 75.54 -42.00 92.83
CA THR A 390 76.53 -41.66 91.81
C THR A 390 77.29 -42.92 91.38
N MET A 391 77.44 -43.13 90.06
CA MET A 391 78.43 -44.00 89.40
C MET A 391 78.13 -44.00 87.88
N SER A 392 79.10 -44.03 86.97
CA SER A 392 80.52 -43.63 87.01
C SER A 392 81.09 -43.63 85.58
N ASP A 393 82.15 -42.88 85.34
CA ASP A 393 82.85 -42.79 84.05
C ASP A 393 83.47 -44.13 83.58
N LYS A 394 83.77 -44.20 82.27
CA LYS A 394 85.11 -44.42 81.69
C LYS A 394 85.03 -44.42 80.15
N GLU A 395 85.68 -43.48 79.45
CA GLU A 395 87.10 -43.40 79.04
C GLU A 395 87.38 -44.08 77.69
N SER A 396 88.12 -43.37 76.82
CA SER A 396 89.02 -43.88 75.75
C SER A 396 88.43 -44.74 74.60
N SER A 397 88.95 -44.68 73.36
CA SER A 397 89.84 -43.73 72.68
C SER A 397 89.94 -44.10 71.18
N GLU A 398 90.40 -43.14 70.36
CA GLU A 398 90.66 -43.24 68.91
C GLU A 398 89.42 -43.24 67.98
#